data_AF-A3WS16-F1
#
_entry.id   AF-A3WS16-F1
#
_cell.length_a   1.000
_cell.length_b   1.000
_cell.length_c   1.000
_cell.angle_alpha   90.00
_cell.angle_beta   90.00
_cell.angle_gamma   90.00
#
_symmetry.space_group_name_H-M   'P 1'
#
loop_
_entity.id
_entity.type
_entity.pdbx_description
1 polymer ?
#
loop_
_entity_poly.entity_id
_entity_poly.type
_entity_poly.pdbx_seq_one_letter_code
_entity_poly.pdbx_strand_id
1 'polypeptide(L)'
;MPDAESLPSDLAAAHAMILAERAARVEAEAPAARAAAVSSGTEALIARLKLEIEKLRREFYGSRSERKARLLEQMELQLEDLEANATEDELAAEHASRATTVRSFERRRPSRKPFPEHLPRERVVIAAPESCPCCGSTRLSKLGEDVTETLELIPRQWKVIQTVREKFSCRQCETITQPPAPFHVTPRGFAGPNLLAMILFEKFGQHQPLNRQSERYAREGIDLGLSTLADQVGTCAAVLRPLHALIEAYVLLSAERLHGDDTTVPILAKGKTDTGRAWVYVRGRPALRRDITAGRSRWSAPRSSIMSIRRPGSPTCSPASPTRRRAGWRNSCRGTGRRNLQDWRHEPRRSHRPHQDPAR
;
A
#
# COMPACT_ATOMS: atom_id res chain seq x y z
N MET A 1 -60.03 -32.85 38.91
CA MET A 1 -60.72 -32.94 37.61
C MET A 1 -62.18 -32.59 37.87
N PRO A 2 -62.61 -31.33 37.71
CA PRO A 2 -64.03 -31.00 37.68
C PRO A 2 -64.61 -31.39 36.32
N ASP A 3 -65.87 -31.80 36.33
CA ASP A 3 -66.58 -32.51 35.26
C ASP A 3 -66.62 -31.75 33.91
N ALA A 4 -66.34 -32.48 32.83
CA ALA A 4 -66.12 -31.93 31.50
C ALA A 4 -67.38 -31.65 30.66
N GLU A 5 -68.61 -31.81 31.18
CA GLU A 5 -69.82 -31.82 30.33
C GLU A 5 -71.04 -31.15 30.95
N SER A 6 -70.92 -29.91 31.46
CA SER A 6 -72.11 -29.05 31.65
C SER A 6 -71.98 -27.79 30.81
N LEU A 7 -72.49 -27.85 29.58
CA LEU A 7 -72.60 -26.68 28.73
C LEU A 7 -73.67 -25.74 29.31
N PRO A 8 -73.41 -24.42 29.40
CA PRO A 8 -74.39 -23.49 29.94
C PRO A 8 -75.67 -23.48 29.11
N SER A 9 -76.83 -23.54 29.76
CA SER A 9 -78.15 -23.48 29.11
C SER A 9 -78.61 -22.06 28.76
N ASP A 10 -77.86 -21.03 29.19
CA ASP A 10 -78.11 -19.61 28.91
C ASP A 10 -77.05 -19.06 27.94
N LEU A 11 -77.51 -18.25 26.98
CA LEU A 11 -76.68 -17.63 25.94
C LEU A 11 -75.63 -16.69 26.52
N ALA A 12 -75.95 -15.98 27.62
CA ALA A 12 -74.99 -15.09 28.27
C ALA A 12 -73.82 -15.87 28.88
N ALA A 13 -74.12 -17.01 29.53
CA ALA A 13 -73.11 -17.89 30.12
C ALA A 13 -72.27 -18.61 29.05
N ALA A 14 -72.88 -19.03 27.93
CA ALA A 14 -72.16 -19.59 26.79
C ALA A 14 -71.21 -18.56 26.13
N HIS A 15 -71.65 -17.30 25.99
CA HIS A 15 -70.82 -16.23 25.45
C HIS A 15 -69.64 -15.89 26.38
N ALA A 16 -69.85 -15.87 27.69
CA ALA A 16 -68.79 -15.68 28.67
C ALA A 16 -67.75 -16.81 28.63
N MET A 17 -68.19 -18.06 28.48
CA MET A 17 -67.30 -19.21 28.35
C MET A 17 -66.47 -19.16 27.06
N ILE A 18 -67.05 -18.74 25.93
CA ILE A 18 -66.33 -18.55 24.66
C ILE A 18 -65.28 -17.43 24.76
N LEU A 19 -65.59 -16.33 25.44
CA LEU A 19 -64.63 -15.25 25.66
C LEU A 19 -63.48 -15.68 26.57
N ALA A 20 -63.76 -16.46 27.62
CA ALA A 20 -62.74 -17.02 28.51
C ALA A 20 -61.82 -18.02 27.77
N GLU A 21 -62.38 -18.90 26.94
CA GLU A 21 -61.61 -19.82 26.10
C GLU A 21 -60.76 -19.09 25.06
N ARG A 22 -61.30 -18.04 24.42
CA ARG A 22 -60.52 -17.21 23.48
C ARG A 22 -59.39 -16.48 24.19
N ALA A 23 -59.62 -15.96 25.39
CA ALA A 23 -58.58 -15.31 26.19
C ALA A 23 -57.48 -16.32 26.59
N ALA A 24 -57.85 -17.51 27.05
CA ALA A 24 -56.91 -18.58 27.39
C ALA A 24 -56.08 -19.06 26.18
N ARG A 25 -56.69 -19.14 24.99
CA ARG A 25 -55.99 -19.47 23.73
C ARG A 25 -55.00 -18.39 23.32
N VAL A 26 -55.39 -17.12 23.38
CA VAL A 26 -54.49 -16.00 23.06
C VAL A 26 -53.30 -15.94 24.04
N GLU A 27 -53.55 -16.22 25.32
CA GLU A 27 -52.51 -16.26 26.36
C GLU A 27 -51.56 -17.46 26.18
N ALA A 28 -52.07 -18.60 25.66
CA ALA A 28 -51.26 -19.77 25.33
C ALA A 28 -50.51 -19.67 23.97
N GLU A 29 -51.04 -18.94 23.00
CA GLU A 29 -50.41 -18.73 21.69
C GLU A 29 -49.27 -17.69 21.74
N ALA A 30 -49.35 -16.72 22.66
CA ALA A 30 -48.32 -15.70 22.86
C ALA A 30 -46.91 -16.25 23.19
N PRO A 31 -46.71 -17.21 24.12
CA PRO A 31 -45.40 -17.80 24.38
C PRO A 31 -44.91 -18.68 23.23
N ALA A 32 -45.80 -19.38 22.51
CA ALA A 32 -45.44 -20.18 21.35
C ALA A 32 -44.92 -19.31 20.19
N ALA A 33 -45.55 -18.16 19.95
CA ALA A 33 -45.09 -17.19 18.96
C ALA A 33 -43.73 -16.58 19.33
N ARG A 34 -43.52 -16.27 20.62
CA ARG A 34 -42.22 -15.77 21.12
C ARG A 34 -41.11 -16.82 21.00
N ALA A 35 -41.40 -18.08 21.32
CA ALA A 35 -40.45 -19.19 21.17
C ALA A 35 -40.08 -19.43 19.70
N ALA A 36 -41.05 -19.36 18.78
CA ALA A 36 -40.80 -19.45 17.34
C ALA A 36 -39.92 -18.30 16.83
N ALA A 37 -40.16 -17.07 17.30
CA ALA A 37 -39.35 -15.91 16.94
C ALA A 37 -37.89 -16.06 17.43
N VAL A 38 -37.69 -16.51 18.66
CA VAL A 38 -36.34 -16.78 19.21
C VAL A 38 -35.65 -17.92 18.47
N SER A 39 -36.35 -19.02 18.15
CA SER A 39 -35.80 -20.13 17.35
C SER A 39 -35.31 -19.63 16.00
N SER A 40 -36.14 -18.86 15.29
CA SER A 40 -35.78 -18.32 13.97
C SER A 40 -34.56 -17.38 14.03
N GLY A 41 -34.45 -16.54 15.07
CA GLY A 41 -33.27 -15.70 15.29
C GLY A 41 -32.01 -16.50 15.59
N THR A 42 -32.13 -17.57 16.40
CA THR A 42 -30.99 -18.46 16.68
C THR A 42 -30.55 -19.25 15.46
N GLU A 43 -31.48 -19.70 14.61
CA GLU A 43 -31.18 -20.40 13.35
C GLU A 43 -30.45 -19.48 12.35
N ALA A 44 -30.88 -18.22 12.25
CA ALA A 44 -30.20 -17.20 11.43
C ALA A 44 -28.77 -16.93 11.92
N LEU A 45 -28.57 -16.83 13.24
CA LEU A 45 -27.25 -16.64 13.83
C LEU A 45 -26.35 -17.87 13.62
N ILE A 46 -26.88 -19.08 13.76
CA ILE A 46 -26.15 -20.32 13.46
C ILE A 46 -25.76 -20.38 11.98
N ALA A 47 -26.63 -19.98 11.06
CA ALA A 47 -26.32 -19.92 9.64
C ALA A 47 -25.17 -18.92 9.35
N ARG A 48 -25.21 -17.74 9.97
CA ARG A 48 -24.14 -16.73 9.87
C ARG A 48 -22.80 -17.26 10.39
N LEU A 49 -22.77 -17.83 11.60
CA LEU A 49 -21.53 -18.35 12.20
C LEU A 49 -20.97 -19.53 11.41
N LYS A 50 -21.81 -20.43 10.88
CA LYS A 50 -21.35 -21.54 10.02
C LYS A 50 -20.68 -21.02 8.74
N LEU A 51 -21.23 -19.97 8.15
CA LEU A 51 -20.67 -19.35 6.95
C LEU A 51 -19.32 -18.68 7.24
N GLU A 52 -19.18 -18.03 8.39
CA GLU A 52 -17.92 -17.42 8.85
C GLU A 52 -16.83 -18.46 9.14
N ILE A 53 -17.17 -19.58 9.78
CA ILE A 53 -16.24 -20.71 9.98
C ILE A 53 -15.79 -21.30 8.63
N GLU A 54 -16.69 -21.43 7.66
CA GLU A 54 -16.33 -21.87 6.30
C GLU A 54 -15.40 -20.87 5.59
N LYS A 55 -15.60 -19.56 5.77
CA LYS A 55 -14.66 -18.53 5.26
C LYS A 55 -13.27 -18.71 5.87
N LEU A 56 -13.16 -18.77 7.20
CA LEU A 56 -11.90 -18.95 7.90
C LEU A 56 -11.21 -20.27 7.49
N ARG A 57 -11.95 -21.39 7.42
CA ARG A 57 -11.40 -22.66 6.96
C ARG A 57 -10.85 -22.57 5.53
N ARG A 58 -11.51 -21.83 4.64
CA ARG A 58 -11.06 -21.64 3.26
C ARG A 58 -9.87 -20.68 3.14
N GLU A 59 -9.77 -19.68 4.02
CA GLU A 59 -8.59 -18.80 4.11
C GLU A 59 -7.35 -19.55 4.61
N PHE A 60 -7.51 -20.38 5.65
CA PHE A 60 -6.40 -21.12 6.25
C PHE A 60 -5.99 -22.37 5.45
N TYR A 61 -6.94 -23.05 4.78
CA TYR A 61 -6.69 -24.37 4.15
C TYR A 61 -6.98 -24.43 2.64
N GLY A 62 -7.44 -23.35 1.99
CA GLY A 62 -7.83 -23.35 0.57
C GLY A 62 -6.70 -23.10 -0.43
N SER A 63 -6.76 -23.73 -1.61
CA SER A 63 -5.86 -23.42 -2.73
C SER A 63 -6.21 -22.08 -3.38
N ARG A 64 -5.25 -21.15 -3.39
CA ARG A 64 -5.42 -19.79 -3.93
C ARG A 64 -5.51 -19.83 -5.46
N SER A 65 -6.71 -19.67 -6.02
CA SER A 65 -6.90 -19.40 -7.46
C SER A 65 -7.54 -18.02 -7.66
N GLU A 66 -7.06 -17.27 -8.65
CA GLU A 66 -7.42 -15.85 -8.90
C GLU A 66 -8.93 -15.63 -9.14
N ARG A 67 -9.64 -16.64 -9.67
CA ARG A 67 -11.11 -16.58 -9.84
C ARG A 67 -11.85 -16.45 -8.51
N LYS A 68 -11.28 -16.98 -7.42
CA LYS A 68 -11.84 -16.89 -6.06
C LYS A 68 -11.46 -15.59 -5.36
N ALA A 69 -10.33 -14.97 -5.71
CA ALA A 69 -9.96 -13.65 -5.20
C ALA A 69 -10.96 -12.58 -5.64
N ARG A 70 -11.43 -12.62 -6.90
CA ARG A 70 -12.49 -11.71 -7.37
C ARG A 70 -13.84 -11.92 -6.68
N LEU A 71 -14.16 -13.16 -6.32
CA LEU A 71 -15.40 -13.47 -5.59
C LEU A 71 -15.30 -13.01 -4.13
N LEU A 72 -14.10 -13.05 -3.54
CA LEU A 72 -13.81 -12.50 -2.22
C LEU A 72 -13.88 -10.97 -2.23
N GLU A 73 -13.29 -10.30 -3.21
CA GLU A 73 -13.41 -8.84 -3.37
C GLU A 73 -14.88 -8.40 -3.54
N GLN A 74 -15.68 -9.15 -4.31
CA GLN A 74 -17.11 -8.87 -4.46
C GLN A 74 -17.89 -9.06 -3.16
N MET A 75 -17.51 -10.04 -2.33
CA MET A 75 -18.15 -10.32 -1.04
C MET A 75 -17.65 -9.39 0.08
N GLU A 76 -16.41 -8.90 0.00
CA GLU A 76 -15.86 -7.84 0.86
C GLU A 76 -16.63 -6.53 0.63
N LEU A 77 -16.86 -6.14 -0.63
CA LEU A 77 -17.66 -4.96 -0.95
C LEU A 77 -19.08 -5.06 -0.36
N GLN A 78 -19.71 -6.24 -0.44
CA GLN A 78 -21.02 -6.48 0.17
C GLN A 78 -21.01 -6.43 1.70
N LEU A 79 -19.88 -6.77 2.34
CA LEU A 79 -19.71 -6.62 3.78
C LEU A 79 -19.46 -5.17 4.17
N GLU A 80 -18.65 -4.43 3.41
CA GLU A 80 -18.42 -3.00 3.60
C GLU A 80 -19.75 -2.22 3.48
N ASP A 81 -20.59 -2.55 2.50
CA ASP A 81 -21.92 -1.95 2.35
C ASP A 81 -22.83 -2.26 3.56
N LEU A 82 -22.81 -3.49 4.07
CA LEU A 82 -23.62 -3.89 5.23
C LEU A 82 -23.09 -3.29 6.55
N GLU A 83 -21.78 -3.15 6.70
CA GLU A 83 -21.15 -2.47 7.84
C GLU A 83 -21.42 -0.98 7.80
N ALA A 84 -21.32 -0.34 6.64
CA ALA A 84 -21.69 1.07 6.46
C ALA A 84 -23.16 1.31 6.86
N ASN A 85 -24.08 0.48 6.37
CA ASN A 85 -25.50 0.56 6.76
C ASN A 85 -25.72 0.34 8.27
N ALA A 86 -25.03 -0.62 8.89
CA ALA A 86 -25.11 -0.84 10.33
C ALA A 86 -24.57 0.36 11.13
N THR A 87 -23.51 1.01 10.66
CA THR A 87 -23.00 2.24 11.29
C THR A 87 -23.93 3.44 11.08
N GLU A 88 -24.60 3.53 9.93
CA GLU A 88 -25.63 4.55 9.68
C GLU A 88 -26.86 4.35 10.59
N ASP A 89 -27.26 3.10 10.82
CA ASP A 89 -28.33 2.73 11.76
C ASP A 89 -27.93 3.00 13.23
N GLU A 90 -26.69 2.70 13.62
CA GLU A 90 -26.14 3.04 14.94
C GLU A 90 -26.04 4.55 15.14
N LEU A 91 -25.61 5.30 14.13
CA LEU A 91 -25.57 6.77 14.17
C LEU A 91 -26.98 7.37 14.20
N ALA A 92 -27.95 6.81 13.49
CA ALA A 92 -29.35 7.20 13.57
C ALA A 92 -29.95 6.92 14.96
N ALA A 93 -29.58 5.80 15.60
CA ALA A 93 -29.96 5.45 16.97
C ALA A 93 -29.24 6.32 18.03
N GLU A 94 -27.98 6.71 17.82
CA GLU A 94 -27.27 7.68 18.66
C GLU A 94 -27.87 9.09 18.52
N HIS A 95 -28.29 9.49 17.32
CA HIS A 95 -28.97 10.76 17.08
C HIS A 95 -30.34 10.83 17.75
N ALA A 96 -31.02 9.70 17.93
CA ALA A 96 -32.28 9.60 18.67
C ALA A 96 -32.11 9.58 20.21
N SER A 97 -30.90 9.34 20.73
CA SER A 97 -30.68 9.06 22.17
C SER A 97 -29.75 10.06 22.90
N ARG A 98 -29.27 11.12 22.26
CA ARG A 98 -28.31 12.04 22.89
C ARG A 98 -28.96 13.26 23.57
N ALA A 99 -29.23 13.10 24.87
CA ALA A 99 -29.16 14.19 25.85
C ALA A 99 -28.27 13.76 27.03
N THR A 100 -26.96 13.73 26.80
CA THR A 100 -25.99 13.52 27.90
C THR A 100 -24.84 14.50 27.78
N THR A 101 -24.73 15.36 28.80
CA THR A 101 -23.69 16.39 28.94
C THR A 101 -22.37 15.76 29.34
N VAL A 102 -21.41 15.73 28.42
CA VAL A 102 -20.02 15.31 28.68
C VAL A 102 -19.23 16.52 29.20
N ARG A 103 -18.53 16.35 30.33
CA ARG A 103 -17.66 17.39 30.93
C ARG A 103 -16.53 17.78 29.98
N SER A 104 -16.29 19.07 29.87
CA SER A 104 -15.32 19.68 28.97
C SER A 104 -13.88 19.35 29.36
N PHE A 105 -13.20 18.59 28.52
CA PHE A 105 -11.73 18.56 28.48
C PHE A 105 -11.28 19.59 27.43
N GLU A 106 -10.35 20.48 27.77
CA GLU A 106 -9.75 21.40 26.81
C GLU A 106 -8.88 20.62 25.80
N ARG A 107 -9.52 20.13 24.75
CA ARG A 107 -8.82 19.63 23.57
C ARG A 107 -8.21 20.84 22.86
N ARG A 108 -6.88 20.96 22.90
CA ARG A 108 -6.17 21.82 21.96
C ARG A 108 -6.57 21.42 20.54
N ARG A 109 -7.30 22.30 19.85
CA ARG A 109 -7.71 22.07 18.46
C ARG A 109 -6.45 21.91 17.62
N PRO A 110 -6.28 20.79 16.88
CA PRO A 110 -5.16 20.66 15.97
C PRO A 110 -5.26 21.77 14.92
N SER A 111 -4.29 22.67 14.90
CA SER A 111 -4.15 23.66 13.83
C SER A 111 -3.76 22.91 12.55
N ARG A 112 -4.50 23.14 11.46
CA ARG A 112 -4.14 22.58 10.15
C ARG A 112 -2.72 23.05 9.80
N LYS A 113 -1.83 22.12 9.49
CA LYS A 113 -0.50 22.46 8.97
C LYS A 113 -0.70 23.05 7.57
N PRO A 114 -0.03 24.16 7.23
CA PRO A 114 -0.12 24.73 5.88
C PRO A 114 0.42 23.74 4.84
N PHE A 115 -0.12 23.80 3.63
CA PHE A 115 0.39 22.99 2.53
C PHE A 115 1.81 23.43 2.13
N PRO A 116 2.65 22.53 1.58
CA PRO A 116 4.01 22.86 1.17
C PRO A 116 4.07 24.04 0.20
N GLU A 117 4.98 24.99 0.44
CA GLU A 117 5.09 26.22 -0.34
C GLU A 117 5.48 26.02 -1.80
N HIS A 118 6.19 24.94 -2.12
CA HIS A 118 6.67 24.64 -3.47
C HIS A 118 5.58 24.11 -4.41
N LEU A 119 4.37 23.83 -3.92
CA LEU A 119 3.26 23.40 -4.77
C LEU A 119 2.64 24.59 -5.50
N PRO A 120 2.30 24.46 -6.79
CA PRO A 120 1.64 25.52 -7.53
C PRO A 120 0.24 25.79 -6.93
N ARG A 121 -0.10 27.06 -6.75
CA ARG A 121 -1.41 27.50 -6.24
C ARG A 121 -2.21 28.11 -7.38
N GLU A 122 -3.31 27.49 -7.75
CA GLU A 122 -4.30 28.06 -8.66
C GLU A 122 -5.35 28.82 -7.85
N ARG A 123 -5.51 30.12 -8.13
CA ARG A 123 -6.45 30.97 -7.40
C ARG A 123 -7.75 31.12 -8.19
N VAL A 124 -8.77 30.38 -7.77
CA VAL A 124 -10.14 30.53 -8.29
C VAL A 124 -10.84 31.63 -7.49
N VAL A 125 -11.08 32.78 -8.12
CA VAL A 125 -11.83 33.90 -7.52
C VAL A 125 -13.29 33.77 -7.91
N ILE A 126 -14.17 33.52 -6.93
CA ILE A 126 -15.62 33.54 -7.14
C ILE A 126 -16.04 35.00 -7.36
N ALA A 127 -16.84 35.25 -8.41
CA ALA A 127 -17.29 36.58 -8.75
C ALA A 127 -18.03 37.23 -7.58
N ALA A 128 -17.72 38.50 -7.31
CA ALA A 128 -18.44 39.28 -6.33
C ALA A 128 -19.90 39.48 -6.80
N PRO A 129 -20.88 39.54 -5.88
CA PRO A 129 -22.25 39.87 -6.26
C PRO A 129 -22.32 41.31 -6.82
N GLU A 130 -23.21 41.54 -7.79
CA GLU A 130 -23.39 42.88 -8.38
C GLU A 130 -24.23 43.83 -7.51
N SER A 131 -25.00 43.27 -6.56
CA SER A 131 -25.85 44.03 -5.64
C SER A 131 -25.83 43.42 -4.24
N CYS A 132 -26.06 44.24 -3.19
CA CYS A 132 -26.21 43.71 -1.85
C CYS A 132 -27.45 42.81 -1.79
N PRO A 133 -27.34 41.54 -1.37
CA PRO A 133 -28.51 40.68 -1.16
C PRO A 133 -29.47 41.22 -0.08
N CYS A 134 -29.01 42.17 0.74
CA CYS A 134 -29.76 42.80 1.80
C CYS A 134 -30.68 43.96 1.35
N CYS A 135 -30.20 44.81 0.43
CA CYS A 135 -30.83 46.09 0.11
C CYS A 135 -30.80 46.45 -1.38
N GLY A 136 -30.26 45.58 -2.25
CA GLY A 136 -30.17 45.80 -3.70
C GLY A 136 -29.19 46.89 -4.15
N SER A 137 -28.46 47.53 -3.21
CA SER A 137 -27.47 48.57 -3.54
C SER A 137 -26.29 48.01 -4.32
N THR A 138 -25.85 48.73 -5.36
CA THR A 138 -24.65 48.43 -6.16
C THR A 138 -23.36 49.01 -5.57
N ARG A 139 -23.44 49.70 -4.42
CA ARG A 139 -22.29 50.33 -3.74
C ARG A 139 -21.55 49.32 -2.85
N LEU A 140 -20.99 48.28 -3.46
CA LEU A 140 -20.20 47.26 -2.77
C LEU A 140 -18.71 47.64 -2.78
N SER A 141 -18.03 47.47 -1.64
CA SER A 141 -16.58 47.69 -1.50
C SER A 141 -15.89 46.42 -0.99
N LYS A 142 -14.75 46.04 -1.57
CA LYS A 142 -13.97 44.89 -1.12
C LYS A 142 -13.36 45.16 0.26
N LEU A 143 -13.72 44.35 1.27
CA LEU A 143 -13.20 44.47 2.65
C LEU A 143 -12.01 43.53 2.91
N GLY A 144 -12.05 42.32 2.36
CA GLY A 144 -11.06 41.28 2.60
C GLY A 144 -11.37 40.03 1.77
N GLU A 145 -10.60 38.98 1.97
CA GLU A 145 -10.80 37.69 1.32
C GLU A 145 -10.49 36.57 2.31
N ASP A 146 -11.42 35.60 2.42
CA ASP A 146 -11.16 34.35 3.12
C ASP A 146 -10.57 33.37 2.12
N VAL A 147 -9.37 32.86 2.42
CA VAL A 147 -8.65 31.94 1.54
C VAL A 147 -8.75 30.53 2.10
N THR A 148 -9.42 29.65 1.36
CA THR A 148 -9.42 28.20 1.61
C THR A 148 -8.47 27.52 0.63
N GLU A 149 -7.39 26.94 1.15
CA GLU A 149 -6.51 26.08 0.34
C GLU A 149 -7.09 24.67 0.24
N THR A 150 -7.29 24.18 -0.97
CA THR A 150 -7.69 22.79 -1.28
C THR A 150 -6.58 22.12 -2.09
N LEU A 151 -6.17 20.92 -1.68
CA LEU A 151 -5.14 20.16 -2.39
C LEU A 151 -5.79 19.29 -3.47
N GLU A 152 -5.53 19.63 -4.73
CA GLU A 152 -6.04 18.91 -5.90
C GLU A 152 -4.97 18.01 -6.54
N LEU A 153 -5.41 16.95 -7.22
CA LEU A 153 -4.53 16.02 -7.93
C LEU A 153 -4.81 16.09 -9.44
N ILE A 154 -3.81 16.47 -10.23
CA ILE A 154 -3.83 16.28 -11.69
C ILE A 154 -3.27 14.88 -11.98
N PRO A 155 -4.08 13.95 -12.54
CA PRO A 155 -3.58 12.63 -12.91
C PRO A 155 -2.45 12.72 -13.94
N ARG A 156 -1.66 11.66 -14.07
CA ARG A 156 -0.60 11.62 -15.07
C ARG A 156 -1.16 11.83 -16.49
N GLN A 157 -0.43 12.59 -17.30
CA GLN A 157 -0.78 12.89 -18.68
C GLN A 157 0.20 12.21 -19.64
N TRP A 158 -0.34 11.53 -20.65
CA TRP A 158 0.45 10.95 -21.73
C TRP A 158 0.62 11.95 -22.87
N LYS A 159 1.83 12.03 -23.42
CA LYS A 159 2.11 12.82 -24.62
C LYS A 159 3.05 12.08 -25.55
N VAL A 160 2.80 12.24 -26.84
CA VAL A 160 3.69 11.74 -27.90
C VAL A 160 4.53 12.93 -28.39
N ILE A 161 5.85 12.83 -28.28
CA ILE A 161 6.76 13.84 -28.81
C ILE A 161 7.20 13.39 -30.20
N GLN A 162 6.70 14.07 -31.24
CA GLN A 162 7.14 13.86 -32.61
C GLN A 162 8.34 14.75 -32.91
N THR A 163 9.51 14.14 -33.09
CA THR A 163 10.71 14.89 -33.49
C THR A 163 10.91 14.78 -35.00
N VAL A 164 10.51 15.82 -35.74
CA VAL A 164 10.65 15.88 -37.19
C VAL A 164 12.05 16.39 -37.55
N ARG A 165 12.77 15.63 -38.38
CA ARG A 165 14.09 16.01 -38.92
C ARG A 165 13.96 16.24 -40.41
N GLU A 166 13.66 17.47 -40.78
CA GLU A 166 13.50 17.88 -42.16
C GLU A 166 14.79 17.65 -42.96
N LYS A 167 14.62 17.20 -44.20
CA LYS A 167 15.71 16.96 -45.14
C LYS A 167 15.64 18.03 -46.22
N PHE A 168 16.75 18.69 -46.49
CA PHE A 168 16.84 19.73 -47.52
C PHE A 168 17.86 19.33 -48.56
N SER A 169 17.52 19.40 -49.84
CA SER A 169 18.48 19.31 -50.93
C SER A 169 19.00 20.71 -51.28
N CYS A 170 20.31 20.86 -51.36
CA CYS A 170 20.91 22.08 -51.87
C CYS A 170 20.69 22.15 -53.40
N ARG A 171 20.15 23.25 -53.93
CA ARG A 171 19.94 23.39 -55.39
C ARG A 171 21.23 23.55 -56.20
N GLN A 172 22.33 23.94 -55.56
CA GLN A 172 23.60 24.20 -56.24
C GLN A 172 24.48 22.97 -56.35
N CYS A 173 24.46 22.09 -55.36
CA CYS A 173 25.30 20.89 -55.32
C CYS A 173 24.51 19.58 -55.15
N GLU A 174 23.18 19.64 -55.22
CA GLU A 174 22.23 18.52 -55.10
C GLU A 174 22.39 17.67 -53.82
N THR A 175 23.21 18.13 -52.87
CA THR A 175 23.51 17.40 -51.64
C THR A 175 22.34 17.49 -50.66
N ILE A 176 21.93 16.34 -50.12
CA ILE A 176 20.87 16.26 -49.11
C ILE A 176 21.47 16.45 -47.72
N THR A 177 21.02 17.48 -47.02
CA THR A 177 21.40 17.81 -45.65
C THR A 177 20.26 17.49 -44.69
N GLN A 178 20.60 16.98 -43.51
CA GLN A 178 19.65 16.67 -42.45
C GLN A 178 20.29 16.99 -41.09
N PRO A 179 19.59 17.68 -40.17
CA PRO A 179 20.06 17.86 -38.79
C PRO A 179 20.35 16.51 -38.12
N PRO A 180 21.35 16.39 -37.21
CA PRO A 180 21.68 15.14 -36.54
C PRO A 180 20.49 14.58 -35.73
N ALA A 181 20.51 13.27 -35.48
CA ALA A 181 19.45 12.65 -34.69
C ALA A 181 19.52 13.11 -33.23
N PRO A 182 18.39 13.39 -32.57
CA PRO A 182 18.37 13.66 -31.14
C PRO A 182 18.87 12.43 -30.37
N PHE A 183 19.43 12.68 -29.19
CA PHE A 183 19.88 11.61 -28.31
C PHE A 183 18.69 10.89 -27.68
N HIS A 184 18.73 9.56 -27.71
CA HIS A 184 17.79 8.69 -27.01
C HIS A 184 18.55 7.73 -26.09
N VAL A 185 18.00 7.46 -24.91
CA VAL A 185 18.60 6.56 -23.91
C VAL A 185 18.76 5.15 -24.49
N THR A 186 17.72 4.66 -25.18
CA THR A 186 17.75 3.40 -25.91
C THR A 186 17.88 3.71 -27.40
N PRO A 187 18.87 3.16 -28.12
CA PRO A 187 18.98 3.32 -29.56
C PRO A 187 17.70 2.84 -30.25
N ARG A 188 17.07 3.71 -31.06
CA ARG A 188 15.78 3.44 -31.71
C ARG A 188 14.64 3.09 -30.74
N GLY A 189 14.76 3.47 -29.47
CA GLY A 189 13.72 3.24 -28.46
C GLY A 189 12.54 4.17 -28.64
N PHE A 190 11.34 3.67 -28.37
CA PHE A 190 10.10 4.47 -28.36
C PHE A 190 9.91 5.26 -27.05
N ALA A 191 10.58 4.84 -25.97
CA ALA A 191 10.39 5.42 -24.64
C ALA A 191 11.29 6.66 -24.42
N GLY A 192 10.66 7.77 -24.03
CA GLY A 192 11.38 8.97 -23.61
C GLY A 192 12.01 8.83 -22.21
N PRO A 193 12.98 9.71 -21.85
CA PRO A 193 13.71 9.63 -20.58
C PRO A 193 12.79 9.74 -19.35
N ASN A 194 11.76 10.58 -19.41
CA ASN A 194 10.81 10.74 -18.31
C ASN A 194 9.98 9.48 -18.06
N LEU A 195 9.55 8.79 -19.12
CA LEU A 195 8.82 7.52 -18.99
C LEU A 195 9.72 6.45 -18.36
N LEU A 196 10.98 6.36 -18.81
CA LEU A 196 11.96 5.43 -18.25
C LEU A 196 12.24 5.71 -16.77
N ALA A 197 12.46 6.97 -16.41
CA ALA A 197 12.68 7.39 -15.03
C ALA A 197 11.48 7.01 -14.14
N MET A 198 10.27 7.22 -14.64
CA MET A 198 9.05 6.85 -13.96
C MET A 198 9.00 5.32 -13.73
N ILE A 199 9.16 4.51 -14.78
CA ILE A 199 9.10 3.03 -14.68
C ILE A 199 10.07 2.51 -13.60
N LEU A 200 11.30 3.06 -13.56
CA LEU A 200 12.30 2.70 -12.56
C LEU A 200 11.89 3.15 -11.15
N PHE A 201 11.37 4.37 -11.01
CA PHE A 201 10.94 4.91 -9.74
C PHE A 201 9.76 4.11 -9.16
N GLU A 202 8.75 3.79 -9.96
CA GLU A 202 7.65 2.94 -9.50
C GLU A 202 8.14 1.54 -9.14
N LYS A 203 9.03 0.94 -9.94
CA LYS A 203 9.52 -0.42 -9.70
C LYS A 203 10.35 -0.52 -8.42
N PHE A 204 11.30 0.39 -8.23
CA PHE A 204 12.29 0.30 -7.17
C PHE A 204 12.02 1.23 -5.99
N GLY A 205 11.47 2.42 -6.23
CA GLY A 205 11.13 3.40 -5.21
C GLY A 205 9.77 3.12 -4.55
N GLN A 206 8.77 2.71 -5.32
CA GLN A 206 7.41 2.41 -4.82
C GLN A 206 7.10 0.91 -4.75
N HIS A 207 8.08 0.06 -5.07
CA HIS A 207 7.93 -1.40 -5.06
C HIS A 207 6.75 -1.93 -5.91
N GLN A 208 6.37 -1.21 -6.97
CA GLN A 208 5.28 -1.60 -7.83
C GLN A 208 5.77 -2.59 -8.91
N PRO A 209 5.29 -3.85 -8.91
CA PRO A 209 5.73 -4.84 -9.88
C PRO A 209 5.33 -4.44 -11.30
N LEU A 210 6.14 -4.85 -12.29
CA LEU A 210 5.95 -4.44 -13.69
C LEU A 210 4.60 -4.88 -14.28
N ASN A 211 4.05 -6.01 -13.85
CA ASN A 211 2.71 -6.46 -14.28
C ASN A 211 1.65 -5.42 -13.88
N ARG A 212 1.72 -4.92 -12.64
CA ARG A 212 0.78 -3.91 -12.14
C ARG A 212 0.97 -2.56 -12.84
N GLN A 213 2.21 -2.21 -13.22
CA GLN A 213 2.45 -1.01 -14.04
C GLN A 213 1.83 -1.17 -15.43
N SER A 214 2.08 -2.30 -16.11
CA SER A 214 1.53 -2.63 -17.42
C SER A 214 -0.01 -2.56 -17.43
N GLU A 215 -0.68 -3.20 -16.47
CA GLU A 215 -2.14 -3.14 -16.33
C GLU A 215 -2.64 -1.71 -16.12
N ARG A 216 -1.96 -0.92 -15.29
CA ARG A 216 -2.32 0.48 -15.05
C ARG A 216 -2.12 1.33 -16.30
N TYR A 217 -1.10 1.04 -17.11
CA TYR A 217 -0.85 1.75 -18.37
C TYR A 217 -1.94 1.41 -19.39
N ALA A 218 -2.34 0.13 -19.46
CA ALA A 218 -3.42 -0.33 -20.33
C ALA A 218 -4.77 0.31 -19.97
N ARG A 219 -5.07 0.48 -18.66
CA ARG A 219 -6.28 1.20 -18.20
C ARG A 219 -6.31 2.67 -18.61
N GLU A 220 -5.17 3.26 -18.93
CA GLU A 220 -5.06 4.63 -19.43
C GLU A 220 -4.94 4.70 -20.96
N GLY A 221 -5.18 3.58 -21.64
CA GLY A 221 -5.16 3.48 -23.09
C GLY A 221 -3.76 3.26 -23.69
N ILE A 222 -2.75 2.99 -22.87
CA ILE A 222 -1.36 2.76 -23.32
C ILE A 222 -0.98 1.31 -23.07
N ASP A 223 -1.06 0.49 -24.12
CA ASP A 223 -0.67 -0.92 -24.03
C ASP A 223 0.86 -1.06 -24.11
N LEU A 224 1.47 -1.39 -22.98
CA LEU A 224 2.90 -1.67 -22.87
C LEU A 224 3.09 -3.05 -22.26
N GLY A 225 3.55 -3.99 -23.08
CA GLY A 225 3.79 -5.36 -22.68
C GLY A 225 4.84 -5.47 -21.57
N LEU A 226 4.66 -6.48 -20.70
CA LEU A 226 5.57 -6.77 -19.60
C LEU A 226 7.02 -6.97 -20.06
N SER A 227 7.21 -7.71 -21.17
CA SER A 227 8.53 -7.94 -21.77
C SER A 227 9.21 -6.63 -22.15
N THR A 228 8.47 -5.74 -22.82
CA THR A 228 8.95 -4.42 -23.21
C THR A 228 9.39 -3.59 -22.00
N LEU A 229 8.60 -3.57 -20.93
CA LEU A 229 8.97 -2.87 -19.69
C LEU A 229 10.23 -3.49 -19.05
N ALA A 230 10.33 -4.83 -19.03
CA ALA A 230 11.49 -5.53 -18.49
C ALA A 230 12.77 -5.23 -19.29
N ASP A 231 12.68 -5.20 -20.62
CA ASP A 231 13.79 -4.84 -21.51
C ASP A 231 14.26 -3.40 -21.24
N GLN A 232 13.33 -2.45 -21.13
CA GLN A 232 13.68 -1.06 -20.83
C GLN A 232 14.35 -0.91 -19.45
N VAL A 233 13.90 -1.65 -18.44
CA VAL A 233 14.57 -1.69 -17.12
C VAL A 233 16.00 -2.22 -17.25
N GLY A 234 16.21 -3.27 -18.06
CA GLY A 234 17.53 -3.82 -18.35
C GLY A 234 18.45 -2.81 -19.03
N THR A 235 17.96 -2.11 -20.06
CA THR A 235 18.71 -1.06 -20.75
C THR A 235 19.09 0.07 -19.80
N CYS A 236 18.14 0.55 -18.99
CA CYS A 236 18.42 1.60 -18.02
C CYS A 236 19.46 1.17 -16.98
N ALA A 237 19.40 -0.08 -16.50
CA ALA A 237 20.40 -0.61 -15.58
C ALA A 237 21.81 -0.66 -16.21
N ALA A 238 21.90 -0.92 -17.53
CA ALA A 238 23.16 -0.85 -18.25
C ALA A 238 23.66 0.60 -18.38
N VAL A 239 22.79 1.54 -18.73
CA VAL A 239 23.12 2.97 -18.87
C VAL A 239 23.55 3.59 -17.53
N LEU A 240 22.94 3.20 -16.42
CA LEU A 240 23.26 3.71 -15.08
C LEU A 240 24.51 3.08 -14.45
N ARG A 241 25.12 2.09 -15.10
CA ARG A 241 26.30 1.37 -14.57
C ARG A 241 27.48 2.27 -14.22
N PRO A 242 27.84 3.31 -15.00
CA PRO A 242 28.93 4.22 -14.64
C PRO A 242 28.65 4.98 -13.33
N LEU A 243 27.42 5.45 -13.13
CA LEU A 243 27.02 6.12 -11.88
C LEU A 243 27.07 5.15 -10.70
N HIS A 244 26.59 3.92 -10.88
CA HIS A 244 26.71 2.88 -9.86
C HIS A 244 28.17 2.59 -9.50
N ALA A 245 29.09 2.58 -10.47
CA ALA A 245 30.52 2.40 -10.22
C ALA A 245 31.13 3.55 -9.39
N LEU A 246 30.72 4.79 -9.65
CA LEU A 246 31.13 5.95 -8.84
C LEU A 246 30.58 5.88 -7.41
N ILE A 247 29.31 5.50 -7.24
CA ILE A 247 28.71 5.28 -5.91
C ILE A 247 29.44 4.16 -5.17
N GLU A 248 29.78 3.06 -5.86
CA GLU A 248 30.54 1.96 -5.29
C GLU A 248 31.92 2.39 -4.82
N ALA A 249 32.65 3.14 -5.66
CA ALA A 249 33.94 3.70 -5.30
C ALA A 249 33.82 4.62 -4.08
N TYR A 250 32.83 5.52 -4.07
CA TYR A 250 32.58 6.43 -2.96
C TYR A 250 32.28 5.68 -1.65
N VAL A 251 31.36 4.71 -1.66
CA VAL A 251 30.96 3.99 -0.44
C VAL A 251 32.07 3.05 0.06
N LEU A 252 32.77 2.35 -0.83
CA LEU A 252 33.73 1.30 -0.42
C LEU A 252 35.17 1.81 -0.24
N LEU A 253 35.61 2.82 -0.99
CA LEU A 253 37.00 3.27 -0.97
C LEU A 253 37.22 4.46 -0.05
N SER A 254 36.21 5.32 0.13
CA SER A 254 36.36 6.57 0.90
C SER A 254 35.69 6.57 2.29
N ALA A 255 35.10 5.44 2.71
CA ALA A 255 34.49 5.32 4.03
C ALA A 255 35.52 4.90 5.09
N GLU A 256 35.63 5.70 6.16
CA GLU A 256 36.38 5.32 7.38
C GLU A 256 35.67 4.19 8.14
N ARG A 257 34.32 4.19 8.13
CA ARG A 257 33.47 3.17 8.73
C ARG A 257 32.33 2.77 7.81
N LEU A 258 32.14 1.46 7.65
CA LEU A 258 31.12 0.86 6.81
C LEU A 258 30.15 0.02 7.65
N HIS A 259 28.85 0.23 7.46
CA HIS A 259 27.80 -0.63 8.01
C HIS A 259 27.26 -1.51 6.88
N GLY A 260 27.13 -2.80 7.14
CA GLY A 260 26.61 -3.78 6.18
C GLY A 260 25.44 -4.55 6.77
N ASP A 261 24.28 -4.51 6.13
CA ASP A 261 23.13 -5.36 6.45
C ASP A 261 22.99 -6.50 5.42
N ASP A 262 22.61 -7.68 5.89
CA ASP A 262 22.34 -8.87 5.07
C ASP A 262 20.87 -9.24 5.20
N THR A 263 20.14 -8.98 4.12
CA THR A 263 18.72 -9.32 3.98
C THR A 263 18.57 -10.51 3.02
N THR A 264 17.95 -11.58 3.50
CA THR A 264 17.64 -12.76 2.69
C THR A 264 16.36 -12.54 1.90
N VAL A 265 16.36 -12.91 0.62
CA VAL A 265 15.21 -12.75 -0.29
C VAL A 265 14.97 -14.08 -1.02
N PRO A 266 13.73 -14.58 -1.13
CA PRO A 266 13.44 -15.75 -1.94
C PRO A 266 13.63 -15.43 -3.43
N ILE A 267 14.37 -16.27 -4.15
CA ILE A 267 14.64 -16.13 -5.58
C ILE A 267 14.13 -17.38 -6.30
N LEU A 268 13.48 -17.18 -7.45
CA LEU A 268 13.12 -18.28 -8.33
C LEU A 268 14.39 -18.83 -9.01
N ALA A 269 14.73 -20.08 -8.69
CA ALA A 269 15.71 -20.89 -9.41
C ALA A 269 14.98 -21.92 -10.29
N LYS A 270 15.71 -22.64 -11.16
CA LYS A 270 15.14 -23.66 -12.06
C LYS A 270 14.26 -24.66 -11.29
N GLY A 271 12.94 -24.48 -11.34
CA GLY A 271 11.94 -25.35 -10.71
C GLY A 271 11.84 -25.30 -9.18
N LYS A 272 12.57 -24.40 -8.49
CA LYS A 272 12.49 -24.28 -7.02
C LYS A 272 12.80 -22.88 -6.52
N THR A 273 12.26 -22.52 -5.36
CA THR A 273 12.62 -21.29 -4.65
C THR A 273 13.91 -21.51 -3.88
N ASP A 274 14.90 -20.64 -4.07
CA ASP A 274 16.17 -20.64 -3.34
C ASP A 274 16.33 -19.35 -2.54
N THR A 275 17.20 -19.33 -1.53
CA THR A 275 17.45 -18.14 -0.70
C THR A 275 18.58 -17.30 -1.27
N GLY A 276 18.23 -16.18 -1.89
CA GLY A 276 19.16 -15.12 -2.23
C GLY A 276 19.54 -14.26 -1.04
N ARG A 277 20.64 -13.51 -1.18
CA ARG A 277 21.07 -12.50 -0.20
C ARG A 277 21.34 -11.17 -0.88
N ALA A 278 20.80 -10.11 -0.29
CA ALA A 278 21.04 -8.73 -0.65
C ALA A 278 21.84 -8.07 0.48
N TRP A 279 23.04 -7.59 0.14
CA TRP A 279 23.94 -6.90 1.06
C TRP A 279 23.83 -5.39 0.87
N VAL A 280 23.37 -4.65 1.88
CA VAL A 280 23.29 -3.19 1.83
C VAL A 280 24.43 -2.57 2.62
N TYR A 281 25.25 -1.75 1.96
CA TYR A 281 26.37 -1.04 2.57
C TYR A 281 26.06 0.45 2.70
N VAL A 282 26.27 1.01 3.89
CA VAL A 282 26.07 2.42 4.19
C VAL A 282 27.31 2.99 4.87
N ARG A 283 27.74 4.17 4.42
CA ARG A 283 28.80 4.98 5.04
C ARG A 283 28.20 5.94 6.07
N GLY A 284 28.88 6.15 7.21
CA GLY A 284 28.51 7.17 8.22
C GLY A 284 27.93 6.64 9.54
N ARG A 285 27.57 7.52 10.48
CA ARG A 285 26.98 7.15 11.79
C ARG A 285 25.44 7.07 11.67
N PRO A 286 24.79 5.93 11.98
CA PRO A 286 23.33 5.76 11.82
C PRO A 286 22.45 6.56 12.78
N ALA A 287 23.02 7.42 13.66
CA ALA A 287 22.26 8.17 14.67
C ALA A 287 21.65 9.48 14.15
N LEU A 288 22.19 10.06 13.06
CA LEU A 288 21.57 11.20 12.38
C LEU A 288 21.13 10.79 10.98
N ARG A 289 19.82 10.90 10.72
CA ARG A 289 19.18 10.71 9.40
C ARG A 289 19.76 11.62 8.29
N ARG A 290 20.61 12.58 8.65
CA ARG A 290 21.28 13.54 7.76
C ARG A 290 22.56 13.01 7.09
N ASP A 291 23.14 11.91 7.57
CA ASP A 291 24.47 11.44 7.10
C ASP A 291 24.45 10.18 6.24
N ILE A 292 23.27 9.63 5.90
CA ILE A 292 23.16 8.52 4.94
C ILE A 292 23.31 9.10 3.53
N THR A 293 24.55 9.24 3.06
CA THR A 293 24.84 9.89 1.77
C THR A 293 24.66 8.94 0.58
N ALA A 294 24.89 7.64 0.76
CA ALA A 294 24.71 6.64 -0.30
C ALA A 294 24.64 5.20 0.26
N GLY A 295 23.75 4.39 -0.32
CA GLY A 295 23.62 2.97 -0.05
C GLY A 295 23.95 2.14 -1.29
N ARG A 296 24.66 1.02 -1.12
CA ARG A 296 24.91 0.04 -2.20
C ARG A 296 24.31 -1.30 -1.84
N SER A 297 23.50 -1.88 -2.72
CA SER A 297 23.05 -3.26 -2.62
C SER A 297 23.89 -4.19 -3.52
N ARG A 298 24.32 -5.35 -3.00
CA ARG A 298 24.93 -6.42 -3.82
C ARG A 298 24.21 -7.73 -3.63
N TRP A 299 23.96 -8.40 -4.75
CA TRP A 299 23.30 -9.70 -4.80
C TRP A 299 24.34 -10.81 -4.90
N SER A 300 24.15 -11.87 -4.11
CA SER A 300 24.92 -13.11 -4.22
C SER A 300 23.98 -14.28 -4.48
N ALA A 301 24.27 -15.06 -5.51
CA ALA A 301 23.52 -16.27 -5.85
C ALA A 301 23.79 -17.40 -4.81
N PRO A 302 22.88 -18.39 -4.71
CA PRO A 302 22.88 -19.40 -3.63
C PRO A 302 24.15 -20.24 -3.50
N ARG A 303 24.93 -20.38 -4.59
CA ARG A 303 26.17 -21.18 -4.63
C ARG A 303 27.47 -20.36 -4.62
N SER A 304 27.41 -19.04 -4.52
CA SER A 304 28.61 -18.23 -4.37
C SER A 304 29.08 -18.23 -2.90
N SER A 305 29.96 -19.18 -2.58
CA SER A 305 30.69 -19.19 -1.31
C SER A 305 31.52 -17.91 -1.19
N ILE A 306 31.22 -17.09 -0.18
CA ILE A 306 32.07 -16.05 0.42
C ILE A 306 32.64 -15.05 -0.60
N MET A 307 32.06 -13.85 -0.60
CA MET A 307 32.58 -12.71 -1.35
C MET A 307 33.94 -12.26 -0.76
N SER A 308 35.03 -12.41 -1.51
CA SER A 308 36.29 -11.71 -1.20
C SER A 308 36.17 -10.27 -1.75
N ILE A 309 36.21 -9.27 -0.88
CA ILE A 309 36.43 -7.88 -1.30
C ILE A 309 37.94 -7.74 -1.52
N ARG A 310 38.46 -8.10 -2.71
CA ARG A 310 39.84 -7.75 -3.09
C ARG A 310 39.83 -6.33 -3.68
N ARG A 311 40.54 -5.42 -3.01
CA ARG A 311 40.92 -4.11 -3.57
C ARG A 311 41.84 -4.33 -4.79
N PRO A 312 41.61 -3.67 -5.93
CA PRO A 312 42.69 -3.44 -6.88
C PRO A 312 43.66 -2.41 -6.28
N GLY A 313 44.90 -2.80 -5.98
CA GLY A 313 46.03 -1.86 -5.86
C GLY A 313 46.31 -1.14 -4.53
N SER A 314 46.15 -1.75 -3.34
CA SER A 314 46.88 -1.25 -2.14
C SER A 314 47.12 -2.35 -1.08
N PRO A 315 48.31 -2.41 -0.43
CA PRO A 315 48.67 -3.50 0.49
C PRO A 315 48.23 -3.29 1.95
N THR A 316 47.50 -2.20 2.27
CA THR A 316 47.22 -1.82 3.66
C THR A 316 45.72 -1.63 3.95
N CYS A 317 45.31 -2.11 5.13
CA CYS A 317 43.93 -2.32 5.55
C CYS A 317 43.64 -1.55 6.87
N SER A 318 42.76 -0.54 6.86
CA SER A 318 42.40 0.31 8.03
C SER A 318 41.17 -0.19 8.84
N PRO A 319 40.90 0.29 10.07
CA PRO A 319 40.28 -0.50 11.14
C PRO A 319 38.75 -0.40 11.26
N ALA A 320 38.18 -1.39 11.96
CA ALA A 320 36.85 -1.44 12.57
C ALA A 320 35.61 -1.53 11.66
N SER A 321 35.18 -2.77 11.37
CA SER A 321 33.88 -3.08 10.75
C SER A 321 32.92 -3.73 11.74
N PRO A 322 31.74 -3.14 12.02
CA PRO A 322 30.65 -3.84 12.68
C PRO A 322 29.99 -4.83 11.70
N THR A 323 30.16 -6.14 11.89
CA THR A 323 29.52 -7.14 11.01
C THR A 323 28.75 -8.21 11.78
N ARG A 324 27.67 -8.70 11.17
CA ARG A 324 26.83 -9.81 11.64
C ARG A 324 27.65 -11.12 11.62
N ARG A 325 27.78 -11.81 12.77
CA ARG A 325 28.61 -13.04 12.89
C ARG A 325 28.25 -14.10 11.84
N ARG A 326 29.14 -14.35 10.86
CA ARG A 326 29.17 -15.58 10.03
C ARG A 326 30.61 -16.05 9.76
N ALA A 327 30.79 -17.37 9.68
CA ALA A 327 32.08 -18.06 9.63
C ALA A 327 32.99 -17.68 8.43
N GLY A 328 32.41 -17.26 7.30
CA GLY A 328 33.18 -16.93 6.09
C GLY A 328 33.94 -15.61 6.12
N TRP A 329 33.41 -14.59 6.80
CA TRP A 329 34.11 -13.29 6.95
C TRP A 329 35.33 -13.40 7.86
N ARG A 330 35.27 -14.32 8.84
CA ARG A 330 36.38 -14.65 9.75
C ARG A 330 37.64 -15.06 8.97
N ASN A 331 37.50 -15.72 7.83
CA ASN A 331 38.65 -16.18 7.05
C ASN A 331 39.15 -15.13 6.04
N SER A 332 38.28 -14.20 5.59
CA SER A 332 38.71 -13.11 4.69
C SER A 332 39.53 -12.01 5.37
N CYS A 333 39.37 -11.84 6.70
CA CYS A 333 40.05 -10.80 7.48
C CYS A 333 41.24 -11.34 8.32
N ARG A 334 41.38 -12.66 8.46
CA ARG A 334 42.55 -13.28 9.12
C ARG A 334 43.80 -13.01 8.28
N GLY A 335 44.66 -12.12 8.78
CA GLY A 335 45.86 -11.65 8.10
C GLY A 335 45.94 -10.13 7.90
N THR A 336 44.87 -9.37 8.22
CA THR A 336 44.79 -7.92 7.90
C THR A 336 44.81 -6.96 9.11
N GLY A 337 45.01 -7.46 10.34
CA GLY A 337 45.10 -6.62 11.55
C GLY A 337 43.82 -5.88 11.98
N ARG A 338 42.67 -6.13 11.33
CA ARG A 338 41.40 -5.43 11.59
C ARG A 338 40.60 -6.06 12.75
N ARG A 339 40.10 -5.25 13.69
CA ARG A 339 39.13 -5.68 14.72
C ARG A 339 37.70 -5.68 14.16
N ASN A 340 37.01 -6.81 14.23
CA ASN A 340 35.56 -6.91 14.04
C ASN A 340 34.88 -6.38 15.30
N LEU A 341 34.18 -5.25 15.21
CA LEU A 341 33.22 -4.87 16.25
C LEU A 341 31.89 -5.60 15.95
N GLN A 342 31.10 -5.87 16.97
CA GLN A 342 29.72 -6.35 16.79
C GLN A 342 28.80 -5.14 16.72
N ASP A 343 27.85 -5.16 15.79
CA ASP A 343 26.80 -4.15 15.78
C ASP A 343 25.75 -4.53 16.84
N TRP A 344 25.74 -3.78 17.94
CA TRP A 344 24.88 -3.98 19.11
C TRP A 344 23.37 -3.93 18.78
N ARG A 345 22.95 -3.36 17.64
CA ARG A 345 21.52 -3.29 17.26
C ARG A 345 20.94 -4.62 16.77
N HIS A 346 21.76 -5.60 16.40
CA HIS A 346 21.27 -6.88 15.87
C HIS A 346 21.10 -7.97 16.93
N GLU A 347 21.72 -7.84 18.12
CA GLU A 347 21.58 -8.79 19.24
C GLU A 347 20.10 -8.91 19.70
N PRO A 348 19.35 -7.81 19.94
CA PRO A 348 17.99 -7.89 20.48
C PRO A 348 16.96 -8.47 19.49
N ARG A 349 17.19 -8.36 18.18
CA ARG A 349 16.26 -8.88 17.15
C ARG A 349 16.31 -10.40 17.01
N ARG A 350 17.36 -11.07 17.50
CA ARG A 350 17.47 -12.54 17.47
C ARG A 350 16.82 -13.20 18.67
N SER A 351 16.86 -12.56 19.84
CA SER A 351 16.30 -13.08 21.09
C SER A 351 14.77 -13.03 21.17
N HIS A 352 14.08 -12.42 20.20
CA HIS A 352 12.62 -12.23 20.20
C HIS A 352 11.91 -12.83 18.96
N ARG A 353 12.54 -13.76 18.23
CA ARG A 353 11.78 -14.59 17.29
C ARG A 353 11.16 -15.74 18.07
N PRO A 354 9.82 -15.88 18.14
CA PRO A 354 9.22 -17.08 18.71
C PRO A 354 9.69 -18.28 17.88
N HIS A 355 10.19 -19.30 18.58
CA HIS A 355 10.44 -20.62 18.01
C HIS A 355 9.10 -21.14 17.45
N GLN A 356 8.97 -21.21 16.13
CA GLN A 356 7.96 -22.06 15.52
C GLN A 356 8.55 -23.47 15.50
N ASP A 357 8.10 -24.31 16.42
CA ASP A 357 8.39 -25.74 16.38
C ASP A 357 7.70 -26.37 15.16
N PRO A 358 8.37 -27.29 14.44
CA PRO A 358 7.72 -28.09 13.42
C PRO A 358 6.91 -29.19 14.11
N ALA A 359 5.59 -29.02 14.18
CA ALA A 359 4.69 -30.09 14.59
C ALA A 359 4.62 -31.18 13.52
N ARG A 360 4.75 -32.44 13.97
CA ARG A 360 4.55 -33.68 13.22
C ARG A 360 3.13 -33.86 12.73
#